data_AF-A0A2T2Q142-F1
#
_entry.id   AF-A0A2T2Q142-F1
#
_cell.length_a   1.000
_cell.length_b   1.000
_cell.length_c   1.000
_cell.angle_alpha   90.00
_cell.angle_beta   90.00
_cell.angle_gamma   90.00
#
_symmetry.space_group_name_H-M   'P 1'
#
loop_
_entity.id
_entity.type
_entity.pdbx_description
1 polymer ?
#
loop_
_entity_poly.entity_id
_entity_poly.type
_entity_poly.pdbx_seq_one_letter_code
_entity_poly.pdbx_strand_id
1 'polypeptide(L)'
;MSAGHTRNTRAMAASPRCGAGTREGHACRAPAMRGKLRCRMHGGAPASGAPWGNRNAQKHGAFTLERTAERRAIRELLGEARKLLKELDAD
;
A
#
# COMPACT_ATOMS: atom_id res chain seq x y z
N MET A 1 -21.12 -2.80 32.91
CA MET A 1 -21.05 -1.48 32.24
C MET A 1 -22.12 -0.59 32.83
N SER A 2 -21.75 0.42 33.63
CA SER A 2 -22.73 1.24 34.36
C SER A 2 -23.50 2.18 33.43
N ALA A 3 -24.83 2.15 33.52
CA ALA A 3 -25.77 2.85 32.66
C ALA A 3 -25.76 4.39 32.81
N GLY A 4 -25.05 4.94 33.80
CA GLY A 4 -25.11 6.36 34.17
C GLY A 4 -23.97 7.26 33.70
N HIS A 5 -22.99 6.77 32.91
CA HIS A 5 -21.91 7.65 32.45
C HIS A 5 -22.20 8.25 31.06
N THR A 6 -22.18 9.57 30.97
CA THR A 6 -22.32 10.30 29.70
C THR A 6 -21.05 10.11 28.86
N ARG A 7 -21.15 9.39 27.74
CA ARG A 7 -20.03 9.19 26.81
C ARG A 7 -19.85 10.43 25.94
N ASN A 8 -18.64 10.97 25.88
CA ASN A 8 -18.28 11.97 24.87
C ASN A 8 -18.06 11.28 23.51
N THR A 9 -19.13 11.20 22.70
CA THR A 9 -19.10 10.58 21.36
C THR A 9 -18.99 11.60 20.23
N ARG A 10 -18.96 12.91 20.53
CA ARG A 10 -18.97 13.98 19.53
C ARG A 10 -17.83 13.84 18.51
N ALA A 11 -16.62 13.57 18.99
CA ALA A 11 -15.47 13.34 18.11
C ALA A 11 -15.68 12.13 17.20
N MET A 12 -16.24 11.04 17.74
CA MET A 12 -16.55 9.85 16.95
C MET A 12 -17.65 10.10 15.92
N ALA A 13 -18.60 11.01 16.17
CA ALA A 13 -19.64 11.36 15.20
C ALA A 13 -19.11 12.27 14.08
N ALA A 14 -18.28 13.26 14.45
CA ALA A 14 -17.70 14.22 13.50
C ALA A 14 -16.61 13.64 12.59
N SER A 15 -15.94 12.54 12.99
CA SER A 15 -14.93 11.90 12.14
C SER A 15 -15.52 11.37 10.82
N PRO A 16 -14.75 11.39 9.72
CA PRO A 16 -15.10 10.66 8.50
C PRO A 16 -15.33 9.17 8.77
N ARG A 17 -16.20 8.53 7.98
CA ARG A 17 -16.41 7.08 8.05
C ARG A 17 -15.28 6.34 7.33
N CYS A 18 -14.88 5.19 7.86
CA CYS A 18 -13.81 4.37 7.30
C CYS A 18 -14.04 3.97 5.83
N GLY A 19 -15.26 3.57 5.47
CA GLY A 19 -15.63 3.22 4.10
C GLY A 19 -14.93 2.00 3.47
N ALA A 20 -14.15 1.21 4.24
CA ALA A 20 -13.60 -0.05 3.73
C ALA A 20 -14.72 -1.10 3.59
N GLY A 21 -14.65 -1.97 2.59
CA GLY A 21 -15.62 -3.06 2.44
C GLY A 21 -15.55 -4.03 3.63
N THR A 22 -16.70 -4.33 4.24
CA THR A 22 -16.84 -5.38 5.25
C THR A 22 -17.04 -6.74 4.59
N ARG A 23 -16.90 -7.83 5.36
CA ARG A 23 -17.17 -9.20 4.87
C ARG A 23 -18.63 -9.40 4.44
N GLU A 24 -19.54 -8.61 5.01
CA GLU A 24 -20.97 -8.60 4.68
C GLU A 24 -21.29 -7.78 3.43
N GLY A 25 -20.27 -7.20 2.75
CA GLY A 25 -20.43 -6.51 1.47
C GLY A 25 -20.80 -5.04 1.56
N HIS A 26 -20.95 -4.46 2.76
CA HIS A 26 -21.25 -3.05 2.93
C HIS A 26 -20.00 -2.22 3.31
N ALA A 27 -20.10 -0.90 3.20
CA ALA A 27 -19.03 -0.01 3.64
C ALA A 27 -18.94 0.06 5.18
N CYS A 28 -17.72 0.10 5.71
CA CYS A 28 -17.46 0.21 7.15
C CYS A 28 -17.87 1.58 7.68
N ARG A 29 -18.76 1.59 8.69
CA ARG A 29 -19.29 2.80 9.34
C ARG A 29 -18.54 3.22 10.61
N ALA A 30 -17.47 2.52 10.97
CA ALA A 30 -16.61 2.93 12.07
C ALA A 30 -15.93 4.27 11.77
N PRO A 31 -15.70 5.14 12.77
CA PRO A 31 -14.98 6.39 12.56
C PRO A 31 -13.54 6.12 12.13
N ALA A 32 -13.03 6.92 11.20
CA ALA A 32 -11.64 6.91 10.82
C ALA A 32 -10.75 7.38 11.97
N MET A 33 -9.54 6.83 12.05
CA MET A 33 -8.55 7.28 13.04
C MET A 33 -8.07 8.70 12.70
N ARG A 34 -7.70 9.48 13.72
CA ARG A 34 -7.20 10.85 13.54
C ARG A 34 -6.06 10.88 12.52
N GLY A 35 -6.17 11.75 11.51
CA GLY A 35 -5.16 11.90 10.45
C GLY A 35 -5.11 10.74 9.44
N LYS A 36 -6.08 9.82 9.45
CA LYS A 36 -6.11 8.66 8.56
C LYS A 36 -7.47 8.51 7.90
N LEU A 37 -7.49 7.76 6.80
CA LEU A 37 -8.72 7.49 6.02
C LEU A 37 -9.52 6.30 6.54
N ARG A 38 -8.91 5.39 7.32
CA ARG A 38 -9.53 4.13 7.75
C ARG A 38 -9.63 4.02 9.27
N CYS A 39 -10.56 3.17 9.75
CA CYS A 39 -10.69 2.86 11.17
C CYS A 39 -9.59 1.93 11.66
N ARG A 40 -9.46 1.77 12.98
CA ARG A 40 -8.49 0.88 13.63
C ARG A 40 -8.46 -0.54 13.02
N MET A 41 -9.64 -1.09 12.69
CA MET A 41 -9.78 -2.46 12.17
C MET A 41 -9.42 -2.62 10.69
N HIS A 42 -9.45 -1.54 9.90
CA HIS A 42 -9.21 -1.58 8.46
C HIS A 42 -7.93 -0.81 8.09
N GLY A 43 -6.87 -0.99 8.88
CA GLY A 43 -5.54 -0.39 8.60
C GLY A 43 -5.33 1.01 9.15
N GLY A 44 -6.23 1.53 9.98
CA GLY A 44 -6.07 2.82 10.64
C GLY A 44 -5.28 2.76 11.95
N ALA A 45 -5.01 1.57 12.51
CA ALA A 45 -4.28 1.48 13.79
C ALA A 45 -2.86 2.07 13.68
N PRO A 46 -2.28 2.60 14.78
CA PRO A 46 -0.86 2.93 14.83
C PRO A 46 -0.03 1.74 14.35
N ALA A 47 1.03 2.01 13.58
CA ALA A 47 1.87 0.98 12.94
C ALA A 47 1.09 -0.06 12.08
N SER A 48 -0.09 0.31 11.54
CA SER A 48 -0.73 -0.50 10.49
C SER A 48 0.10 -0.51 9.23
N GLY A 49 0.33 -1.70 8.67
CA GLY A 49 1.18 -1.92 7.51
C GLY A 49 2.51 -2.57 7.89
N ALA A 50 3.24 -3.03 6.88
CA ALA A 50 4.59 -3.54 7.08
C ALA A 50 5.54 -2.39 7.44
N PRO A 51 6.49 -2.60 8.38
CA PRO A 51 7.55 -1.64 8.61
C PRO A 51 8.41 -1.49 7.34
N TRP A 52 9.09 -0.36 7.24
CA TRP A 52 10.04 -0.14 6.15
C TRP A 52 11.14 -1.21 6.18
N GLY A 53 11.51 -1.75 5.01
CA GLY A 53 12.50 -2.81 4.90
C GLY A 53 12.02 -4.21 5.32
N ASN A 54 10.72 -4.41 5.60
CA ASN A 54 10.19 -5.73 5.94
C ASN A 54 10.47 -6.78 4.84
N ARG A 55 11.07 -7.92 5.22
CA ARG A 55 11.34 -9.05 4.33
C ARG A 55 10.27 -10.15 4.38
N ASN A 56 9.33 -10.10 5.33
CA ASN A 56 8.33 -11.15 5.53
C ASN A 56 7.36 -11.31 4.34
N ALA A 57 7.08 -10.23 3.61
CA ALA A 57 6.26 -10.27 2.41
C ALA A 57 7.07 -10.60 1.14
N GLN A 58 8.40 -10.73 1.24
CA GLN A 58 9.24 -11.08 0.11
C GLN A 58 9.11 -12.58 -0.17
N LYS A 59 8.65 -12.92 -1.38
CA LYS A 59 8.49 -14.32 -1.82
C LYS A 59 9.74 -14.80 -2.56
N HIS A 60 10.02 -14.21 -3.72
CA HIS A 60 11.09 -14.62 -4.63
C HIS A 60 12.03 -13.45 -5.01
N GLY A 61 11.92 -12.30 -4.34
CA GLY A 61 12.82 -11.16 -4.54
C GLY A 61 12.73 -10.41 -5.88
N ALA A 62 11.94 -10.88 -6.86
CA ALA A 62 11.95 -10.26 -8.21
C ALA A 62 11.41 -8.82 -8.27
N PHE A 63 10.73 -8.36 -7.21
CA PHE A 63 10.22 -7.00 -7.07
C PHE A 63 11.02 -6.16 -6.06
N THR A 64 12.21 -6.60 -5.65
CA THR A 64 13.11 -5.74 -4.88
C THR A 64 13.58 -4.57 -5.75
N LEU A 65 14.01 -3.49 -5.09
CA LEU A 65 14.61 -2.34 -5.77
C LEU A 65 15.82 -2.77 -6.62
N GLU A 66 16.68 -3.62 -6.04
CA GLU A 66 17.86 -4.18 -6.70
C GLU A 66 17.50 -4.96 -7.98
N ARG A 67 16.59 -5.93 -7.90
CA ARG A 67 16.16 -6.71 -9.08
C ARG A 67 15.41 -5.87 -10.11
N THR A 68 14.76 -4.80 -9.69
CA THR A 68 14.13 -3.86 -10.64
C THR A 68 15.18 -3.01 -11.35
N ALA A 69 16.22 -2.55 -10.64
CA ALA A 69 17.34 -1.82 -11.22
C ALA A 69 18.14 -2.69 -12.21
N GLU A 70 18.46 -3.93 -11.84
CA GLU A 70 19.14 -4.89 -12.71
C GLU A 70 18.35 -5.15 -14.01
N ARG A 71 17.04 -5.42 -13.89
CA ARG A 71 16.18 -5.60 -15.08
C ARG A 71 16.13 -4.35 -15.96
N ARG A 72 16.21 -3.15 -15.38
CA ARG A 72 16.25 -1.90 -16.15
C ARG A 72 17.55 -1.78 -16.93
N ALA A 73 18.69 -2.03 -16.29
CA ALA A 73 20.00 -2.00 -16.93
C ALA A 73 20.11 -3.04 -18.07
N ILE A 74 19.62 -4.26 -17.86
CA ILE A 74 19.60 -5.30 -18.90
C ILE A 74 18.74 -4.85 -20.10
N ARG A 75 17.58 -4.25 -19.86
CA ARG A 75 16.71 -3.77 -20.96
C ARG A 75 17.35 -2.66 -21.77
N GLU A 76 18.06 -1.76 -21.10
CA GLU A 76 18.80 -0.65 -21.72
C GLU A 76 19.91 -1.21 -22.62
N LEU A 77 20.76 -2.10 -22.07
CA LEU A 77 21.82 -2.77 -22.82
C LEU A 77 21.28 -3.54 -24.04
N LEU A 78 20.20 -4.30 -23.87
CA LEU A 78 19.56 -5.02 -24.98
C LEU A 78 18.96 -4.06 -26.02
N GLY A 79 18.52 -2.86 -25.59
CA GLY A 79 18.06 -1.80 -26.47
C GLY A 79 19.18 -1.24 -27.34
N GLU A 80 20.31 -0.92 -26.72
CA GLU A 80 21.51 -0.45 -27.40
C GLU A 80 22.08 -1.49 -28.36
N ALA A 81 22.20 -2.74 -27.92
CA ALA A 81 22.67 -3.84 -28.77
C ALA A 81 21.79 -4.03 -30.01
N ARG A 82 20.45 -3.97 -29.84
CA ARG A 82 19.52 -4.02 -30.99
C ARG A 82 19.66 -2.83 -31.93
N LYS A 83 19.98 -1.65 -31.41
CA LYS A 83 20.20 -0.45 -32.24
C LYS A 83 21.47 -0.62 -33.07
N LEU A 84 22.56 -1.05 -32.45
CA LEU A 84 23.83 -1.32 -33.10
C LEU A 84 23.69 -2.35 -34.22
N LEU A 85 23.01 -3.48 -33.96
CA LEU A 85 22.79 -4.51 -34.98
C LEU A 85 22.05 -3.96 -36.20
N LYS A 86 21.03 -3.11 -36.00
CA LYS A 86 20.30 -2.47 -37.10
C LYS A 86 21.15 -1.49 -37.90
N GLU A 87 22.09 -0.81 -37.26
CA GLU A 87 23.02 0.10 -37.93
C GLU A 87 23.98 -0.70 -38.82
N LEU A 88 24.48 -1.85 -38.33
CA LEU A 88 25.37 -2.73 -39.09
C LEU A 88 24.67 -3.47 -40.25
N ASP A 89 23.40 -3.84 -40.10
CA ASP A 89 22.61 -4.48 -41.16
C ASP A 89 22.17 -3.50 -42.26
N ALA A 90 22.36 -2.19 -42.06
CA ALA A 90 21.99 -1.14 -43.00
C ALA A 90 23.13 -0.68 -43.93
N ASP A 91 24.36 -1.16 -43.69
CA ASP A 91 25.55 -1.01 -44.55
C ASP A 91 25.72 -2.21 -45.51
#